data_AF-A0A7C4CQQ0-F1
#
_entry.id   AF-A0A7C4CQQ0-F1
#
_cell.length_a   1.000
_cell.length_b   1.000
_cell.length_c   1.000
_cell.angle_alpha   90.00
_cell.angle_beta   90.00
_cell.angle_gamma   90.00
#
_symmetry.space_group_name_H-M   'P 1'
#
loop_
_entity.id
_entity.type
_entity.pdbx_description
1 polymer ?
#
loop_
_entity_poly.entity_id
_entity_poly.type
_entity_poly.pdbx_seq_one_letter_code
_entity_poly.pdbx_strand_id
1 'polypeptide(L)'
;MNEKSFTVLFSFILLLISLFIPVHGCVNNAYYCQANPVSAEPPKVILKEGIVGNSTIYTNSTSAKVEIKVVERGWKVQSGTGVINSGSSFAFIDIEPVNLSKAFLLVSFGGGVAAAQPEEQVLVSGRFESSSQLRFERVGTTNPANFAWYVIEALGEQISVQSGTTQFASTENQKDVPINDVGNIFKCVVFLSRRSTGTDATQYNKAFVTGELTSTTNLRLRREGTGTTVTVEWFVVKFNDETLIQTGETVVSTSNPTIQTIAPVDMTRTWLYMTWRATANGLAQVSVRGWIENPTQIRFFRRTTTGTCYVRWFVIQMPAGVRVQRGFHDSTVTTEYIKNIAISPVNRSRAFSFTTCDSTGTGRAFPRPFWTETLTDSTNLRLQRWYAGQESDHNWQVIELSDAYEYILKIVNESPDPWKIRLEAYNQTNIERLYNCTIYLYNETAISRQIYVLNGEYNQQIGEWCDLQGTKIVYVAIKVSVNNQGETTIQTYLKVLRPNASTYNLMIISFQID
;
A
#
# COMPACT_ATOMS: atom_id res chain seq x y z
N MET A 1 -29.69 -8.47 103.78
CA MET A 1 -29.24 -8.54 102.37
C MET A 1 -29.12 -10.02 102.05
N ASN A 2 -29.90 -10.52 101.08
CA ASN A 2 -30.04 -11.95 100.84
C ASN A 2 -28.77 -12.50 100.17
N GLU A 3 -28.23 -13.65 100.59
CA GLU A 3 -26.96 -14.21 100.10
C GLU A 3 -26.93 -14.34 98.56
N LYS A 4 -28.08 -14.56 97.92
CA LYS A 4 -28.21 -14.61 96.45
C LYS A 4 -27.93 -13.27 95.75
N SER A 5 -28.13 -12.13 96.41
CA SER A 5 -27.83 -10.82 95.83
C SER A 5 -26.34 -10.47 95.89
N PHE A 6 -25.59 -11.06 96.83
CA PHE A 6 -24.15 -10.83 96.92
C PHE A 6 -23.38 -11.61 95.85
N THR A 7 -23.82 -12.83 95.52
CA THR A 7 -23.19 -13.64 94.46
C THR A 7 -23.38 -13.02 93.08
N VAL A 8 -24.57 -12.49 92.77
CA VAL A 8 -24.84 -11.85 91.48
C VAL A 8 -24.06 -10.54 91.32
N LEU A 9 -23.97 -9.74 92.39
CA LEU A 9 -23.19 -8.50 92.38
C LEU A 9 -21.68 -8.77 92.26
N PHE A 10 -21.18 -9.80 92.94
CA PHE A 10 -19.78 -10.22 92.86
C PHE A 10 -19.42 -10.77 91.47
N SER A 11 -20.31 -11.54 90.84
CA SER A 11 -20.13 -12.01 89.46
C SER A 11 -20.15 -10.87 88.44
N PHE A 12 -21.00 -9.84 88.63
CA PHE A 12 -21.03 -8.67 87.76
C PHE A 12 -19.76 -7.81 87.88
N ILE A 13 -19.23 -7.66 89.09
CA ILE A 13 -17.98 -6.93 89.33
C ILE A 13 -16.78 -7.69 88.75
N LEU A 14 -16.74 -9.02 88.85
CA LEU A 14 -15.70 -9.84 88.22
C LEU A 14 -15.75 -9.75 86.68
N LEU A 15 -16.95 -9.71 86.10
CA LEU A 15 -17.14 -9.56 84.65
C LEU A 15 -16.68 -8.18 84.16
N LEU A 16 -16.99 -7.11 84.90
CA LEU A 16 -16.58 -5.76 84.54
C LEU A 16 -15.06 -5.55 84.63
N ILE A 17 -14.39 -6.18 85.61
CA ILE A 17 -12.93 -6.10 85.76
C ILE A 17 -12.22 -6.87 84.63
N SER A 18 -12.84 -7.90 84.05
CA SER A 18 -12.28 -8.65 82.91
C SER A 18 -12.35 -7.91 81.56
N LEU A 19 -13.18 -6.86 81.45
CA LEU A 19 -13.38 -6.09 80.21
C LEU A 19 -12.38 -4.94 80.00
N PHE A 20 -11.48 -4.68 80.97
CA PHE A 20 -10.50 -3.59 80.91
C PHE A 20 -9.04 -4.06 80.78
N ILE A 21 -8.79 -5.26 80.25
CA ILE A 21 -7.43 -5.65 79.86
C ILE A 21 -7.20 -5.18 78.42
N PRO A 22 -6.31 -4.20 78.15
CA PRO A 22 -5.93 -3.85 76.79
C PRO A 22 -5.12 -5.00 76.18
N VAL A 23 -5.78 -5.84 75.38
CA VAL A 23 -5.12 -6.88 74.59
C VAL A 23 -4.36 -6.19 73.45
N HIS A 24 -3.04 -6.02 73.61
CA HIS A 24 -2.15 -5.79 72.46
C HIS A 24 -1.99 -7.10 71.70
N GLY A 25 -3.03 -7.47 70.97
CA GLY A 25 -3.03 -8.58 70.04
C GLY A 25 -2.72 -8.06 68.65
N CYS A 26 -1.54 -8.37 68.14
CA CYS A 26 -1.34 -8.50 66.70
C CYS A 26 -2.38 -9.50 66.19
N VAL A 27 -3.37 -9.05 65.42
CA VAL A 27 -4.32 -9.95 64.76
C VAL A 27 -3.58 -10.63 63.61
N ASN A 28 -2.91 -11.73 63.94
CA ASN A 28 -2.55 -12.73 62.96
C ASN A 28 -3.80 -13.58 62.75
N ASN A 29 -4.54 -13.30 61.68
CA ASN A 29 -5.80 -13.95 61.37
C ASN A 29 -5.52 -15.34 60.78
N ALA A 30 -5.26 -16.33 61.64
CA ALA A 30 -5.13 -17.73 61.27
C ALA A 30 -6.52 -18.39 61.22
N TYR A 31 -7.38 -17.94 60.30
CA TYR A 31 -8.49 -18.79 59.83
C TYR A 31 -7.90 -19.85 58.90
N TYR A 32 -7.58 -21.00 59.48
CA TYR A 32 -7.40 -22.26 58.77
C TYR A 32 -8.78 -22.72 58.24
N CYS A 33 -9.27 -22.09 57.18
CA CYS A 33 -10.23 -22.74 56.30
C CYS A 33 -9.41 -23.60 55.32
N GLN A 34 -9.49 -24.92 55.50
CA GLN A 34 -9.06 -25.91 54.49
C GLN A 34 -9.98 -25.85 53.26
N ALA A 35 -9.99 -24.71 52.57
CA ALA A 35 -10.21 -24.71 51.15
C ALA A 35 -8.85 -25.03 50.53
N ASN A 36 -8.77 -26.10 49.72
CA ASN A 36 -7.71 -26.26 48.72
C ASN A 36 -7.35 -24.89 48.13
N PRO A 37 -6.07 -24.62 47.80
CA PRO A 37 -5.64 -23.28 47.40
C PRO A 37 -6.59 -22.76 46.34
N VAL A 38 -7.43 -21.79 46.71
CA VAL A 38 -8.29 -21.09 45.76
C VAL A 38 -7.34 -20.19 44.98
N SER A 39 -6.71 -20.79 43.99
CA SER A 39 -6.03 -20.09 42.91
C SER A 39 -7.12 -19.41 42.10
N ALA A 40 -7.31 -18.11 42.31
CA ALA A 40 -8.00 -17.30 41.32
C ALA A 40 -7.11 -17.29 40.06
N GLU A 41 -7.52 -18.07 39.06
CA GLU A 41 -6.88 -18.02 37.76
C GLU A 41 -7.04 -16.58 37.21
N PRO A 42 -5.96 -15.92 36.74
CA PRO A 42 -6.09 -14.61 36.11
C PRO A 42 -7.12 -14.70 34.97
N PRO A 43 -7.99 -13.69 34.78
CA PRO A 43 -8.95 -13.73 33.68
C PRO A 43 -8.19 -13.90 32.35
N LYS A 44 -8.38 -15.06 31.71
CA LYS A 44 -7.81 -15.37 30.40
C LYS A 44 -8.58 -14.60 29.34
N VAL A 45 -7.91 -13.66 28.67
CA VAL A 45 -8.40 -13.08 27.43
C VAL A 45 -8.02 -14.05 26.30
N ILE A 46 -9.00 -14.79 25.80
CA ILE A 46 -8.83 -15.70 24.65
C ILE A 46 -9.28 -14.95 23.41
N LEU A 47 -8.35 -14.67 22.50
CA LEU A 47 -8.65 -14.08 21.19
C LEU A 47 -9.12 -15.20 20.24
N LYS A 48 -10.20 -14.95 19.49
CA LYS A 48 -10.70 -15.82 18.41
C LYS A 48 -10.92 -14.97 17.16
N GLU A 49 -10.88 -15.57 15.98
CA GLU A 49 -11.23 -14.90 14.71
C GLU A 49 -12.64 -14.27 14.79
N GLY A 50 -12.77 -13.00 14.42
CA GLY A 50 -14.05 -12.28 14.38
C GLY A 50 -13.98 -10.96 13.59
N ILE A 51 -15.10 -10.60 12.93
CA ILE A 51 -15.28 -9.43 12.05
C ILE A 51 -15.80 -8.20 12.84
N VAL A 52 -15.50 -6.99 12.32
CA VAL A 52 -15.34 -5.64 12.93
C VAL A 52 -16.56 -4.92 13.56
N GLY A 53 -16.31 -4.14 14.64
CA GLY A 53 -17.06 -2.92 15.03
C GLY A 53 -16.89 -2.40 16.47
N ASN A 54 -16.23 -1.24 16.67
CA ASN A 54 -16.06 -0.40 17.90
C ASN A 54 -15.40 -1.00 19.15
N SER A 55 -14.09 -0.80 19.29
CA SER A 55 -13.31 -1.23 20.47
C SER A 55 -13.10 -0.14 21.53
N THR A 56 -13.63 -0.35 22.74
CA THR A 56 -13.39 0.51 23.92
C THR A 56 -13.01 -0.35 25.13
N ILE A 57 -11.90 -0.01 25.80
CA ILE A 57 -11.49 -0.63 27.07
C ILE A 57 -12.20 0.11 28.20
N TYR A 58 -13.32 -0.42 28.70
CA TYR A 58 -13.85 0.04 29.99
C TYR A 58 -13.02 -0.57 31.11
N THR A 59 -12.53 0.25 32.03
CA THR A 59 -12.12 -0.24 33.35
C THR A 59 -13.30 -0.02 34.30
N ASN A 60 -14.11 -1.06 34.52
CA ASN A 60 -14.70 -1.21 35.84
C ASN A 60 -13.74 -2.06 36.68
N SER A 61 -13.90 -2.02 37.99
CA SER A 61 -12.94 -2.56 38.97
C SER A 61 -12.67 -4.08 38.92
N THR A 62 -12.97 -4.81 37.83
CA THR A 62 -12.71 -6.25 37.71
C THR A 62 -12.38 -6.82 36.31
N SER A 63 -12.47 -6.09 35.19
CA SER A 63 -12.00 -6.64 33.89
C SER A 63 -11.87 -5.57 32.79
N ALA A 64 -11.04 -5.86 31.77
CA ALA A 64 -10.85 -5.04 30.58
C ALA A 64 -11.44 -5.75 29.34
N LYS A 65 -12.25 -5.03 28.55
CA LYS A 65 -12.74 -5.49 27.24
C LYS A 65 -11.72 -5.05 26.17
N VAL A 66 -11.13 -6.01 25.46
CA VAL A 66 -10.27 -5.79 24.28
C VAL A 66 -11.08 -6.08 23.04
N GLU A 67 -10.97 -5.23 22.03
CA GLU A 67 -11.62 -5.45 20.75
C GLU A 67 -10.66 -4.93 19.67
N ILE A 68 -10.50 -5.68 18.60
CA ILE A 68 -9.43 -5.51 17.62
C ILE A 68 -10.00 -4.76 16.41
N LYS A 69 -9.38 -3.64 16.03
CA LYS A 69 -9.61 -3.04 14.71
C LYS A 69 -8.39 -3.36 13.87
N VAL A 70 -8.56 -4.26 12.91
CA VAL A 70 -7.61 -4.40 11.81
C VAL A 70 -7.72 -3.11 10.99
N VAL A 71 -6.70 -2.26 11.06
CA VAL A 71 -6.46 -1.34 9.95
C VAL A 71 -5.72 -2.20 8.95
N GLU A 72 -6.41 -2.68 7.93
CA GLU A 72 -5.74 -3.37 6.83
C GLU A 72 -4.81 -2.35 6.17
N ARG A 73 -3.56 -2.29 6.64
CA ARG A 73 -2.47 -1.73 5.86
C ARG A 73 -2.00 -2.86 4.96
N GLY A 74 -1.61 -2.49 3.75
CA GLY A 74 -1.37 -3.44 2.68
C GLY A 74 -1.99 -3.00 1.36
N TRP A 75 -1.73 -3.82 0.36
CA TRP A 75 -2.09 -3.57 -1.01
C TRP A 75 -2.73 -4.80 -1.62
N LYS A 76 -3.76 -4.57 -2.42
CA LYS A 76 -4.38 -5.58 -3.26
C LYS A 76 -4.16 -5.17 -4.71
N VAL A 77 -3.67 -6.13 -5.50
CA VAL A 77 -3.51 -5.99 -6.94
C VAL A 77 -4.34 -7.06 -7.62
N GLN A 78 -5.18 -6.62 -8.55
CA GLN A 78 -5.86 -7.48 -9.50
C GLN A 78 -5.29 -7.19 -10.87
N SER A 79 -5.23 -8.20 -11.73
CA SER A 79 -4.67 -8.04 -13.08
C SER A 79 -5.33 -8.97 -14.07
N GLY A 80 -5.25 -8.61 -15.35
CA GLY A 80 -5.74 -9.45 -16.42
C GLY A 80 -5.43 -8.89 -17.78
N THR A 81 -5.87 -9.64 -18.79
CA THR A 81 -5.89 -9.21 -20.19
C THR A 81 -7.31 -9.22 -20.71
N GLY A 82 -7.57 -8.52 -21.81
CA GLY A 82 -8.86 -8.51 -22.44
C GLY A 82 -8.79 -8.12 -23.91
N VAL A 83 -9.92 -8.33 -24.60
CA VAL A 83 -10.09 -8.01 -26.01
C VAL A 83 -11.41 -7.28 -26.19
N ILE A 84 -11.37 -6.12 -26.85
CA ILE A 84 -12.58 -5.51 -27.42
C ILE A 84 -12.75 -6.10 -28.82
N ASN A 85 -13.75 -6.97 -28.98
CA ASN A 85 -13.99 -7.68 -30.24
C ASN A 85 -14.30 -6.75 -31.41
N SER A 86 -14.07 -7.25 -32.63
CA SER A 86 -14.56 -6.58 -33.85
C SER A 86 -16.08 -6.36 -33.76
N GLY A 87 -16.55 -5.21 -34.24
CA GLY A 87 -17.94 -4.76 -34.10
C GLY A 87 -18.30 -4.15 -32.74
N SER A 88 -17.42 -4.23 -31.74
CA SER A 88 -17.66 -3.65 -30.39
C SER A 88 -16.72 -2.47 -30.11
N SER A 89 -17.23 -1.46 -29.40
CA SER A 89 -16.44 -0.29 -28.95
C SER A 89 -16.03 -0.36 -27.48
N PHE A 90 -16.54 -1.33 -26.73
CA PHE A 90 -16.22 -1.51 -25.32
C PHE A 90 -16.19 -2.98 -24.89
N ALA A 91 -15.56 -3.24 -23.76
CA ALA A 91 -15.62 -4.51 -23.04
C ALA A 91 -15.71 -4.23 -21.52
N PHE A 92 -16.48 -5.07 -20.82
CA PHE A 92 -16.53 -5.09 -19.36
C PHE A 92 -15.66 -6.22 -18.82
N ILE A 93 -15.02 -5.98 -17.68
CA ILE A 93 -14.29 -7.00 -16.92
C ILE A 93 -14.75 -6.90 -15.48
N ASP A 94 -15.29 -8.00 -14.96
CA ASP A 94 -15.64 -8.10 -13.54
C ASP A 94 -14.36 -8.27 -12.71
N ILE A 95 -14.33 -7.59 -11.57
CA ILE A 95 -13.22 -7.61 -10.63
C ILE A 95 -13.76 -7.83 -9.22
N GLU A 96 -12.92 -8.30 -8.31
CA GLU A 96 -13.24 -8.25 -6.90
C GLU A 96 -13.48 -6.79 -6.49
N PRO A 97 -14.51 -6.49 -5.68
CA PRO A 97 -14.81 -5.14 -5.27
C PRO A 97 -13.60 -4.41 -4.69
N VAL A 98 -13.45 -3.14 -5.06
CA VAL A 98 -12.43 -2.20 -4.55
C VAL A 98 -13.04 -0.90 -4.05
N ASN A 99 -12.35 -0.19 -3.17
CA ASN A 99 -12.69 1.16 -2.78
C ASN A 99 -12.18 2.18 -3.80
N LEU A 100 -13.08 2.82 -4.54
CA LEU A 100 -12.74 3.77 -5.61
C LEU A 100 -11.95 5.00 -5.15
N SER A 101 -12.01 5.36 -3.86
CA SER A 101 -11.20 6.45 -3.29
C SER A 101 -9.77 6.01 -2.92
N LYS A 102 -9.47 4.72 -3.05
CA LYS A 102 -8.20 4.08 -2.68
C LYS A 102 -7.68 3.13 -3.76
N ALA A 103 -8.28 3.15 -4.94
CA ALA A 103 -7.93 2.27 -6.05
C ALA A 103 -7.72 3.07 -7.33
N PHE A 104 -6.71 2.68 -8.11
CA PHE A 104 -6.43 3.24 -9.42
C PHE A 104 -6.14 2.13 -10.43
N LEU A 105 -6.28 2.47 -11.72
CA LEU A 105 -6.16 1.54 -12.83
C LEU A 105 -4.97 1.91 -13.71
N LEU A 106 -4.12 0.92 -14.00
CA LEU A 106 -3.13 1.00 -15.07
C LEU A 106 -3.63 0.20 -16.27
N VAL A 107 -3.46 0.76 -17.47
CA VAL A 107 -3.91 0.16 -18.73
C VAL A 107 -2.77 0.22 -19.73
N SER A 108 -2.47 -0.92 -20.35
CA SER A 108 -1.65 -1.00 -21.55
C SER A 108 -2.45 -1.63 -22.69
N PHE A 109 -2.06 -1.29 -23.92
CA PHE A 109 -2.73 -1.77 -25.13
C PHE A 109 -1.71 -2.42 -26.05
N GLY A 110 -2.06 -3.56 -26.65
CA GLY A 110 -1.13 -4.46 -27.35
C GLY A 110 -1.07 -4.26 -28.86
N GLY A 111 -1.61 -3.15 -29.36
CA GLY A 111 -1.80 -2.99 -30.80
C GLY A 111 -3.01 -3.77 -31.32
N GLY A 112 -3.35 -3.54 -32.58
CA GLY A 112 -4.29 -4.41 -33.32
C GLY A 112 -3.58 -5.51 -34.13
N VAL A 113 -4.31 -6.18 -35.02
CA VAL A 113 -3.85 -7.38 -35.76
C VAL A 113 -3.41 -7.10 -37.21
N ALA A 114 -3.38 -5.84 -37.64
CA ALA A 114 -3.17 -5.46 -39.05
C ALA A 114 -2.07 -4.40 -39.27
N ALA A 115 -1.58 -4.35 -40.52
CA ALA A 115 -0.42 -3.56 -40.91
C ALA A 115 -0.57 -2.05 -40.81
N ALA A 116 -1.78 -1.51 -40.98
CA ALA A 116 -2.05 -0.09 -40.86
C ALA A 116 -3.42 0.05 -40.21
N GLN A 117 -3.42 0.36 -38.92
CA GLN A 117 -4.65 0.59 -38.18
C GLN A 117 -4.64 2.01 -37.64
N PRO A 118 -5.75 2.74 -37.75
CA PRO A 118 -5.86 4.05 -37.18
C PRO A 118 -6.00 3.98 -35.65
N GLU A 119 -5.70 5.11 -34.99
CA GLU A 119 -5.68 5.21 -33.54
C GLU A 119 -7.01 4.84 -32.89
N GLU A 120 -8.14 5.12 -33.54
CA GLU A 120 -9.47 4.78 -33.04
C GLU A 120 -9.70 3.27 -32.87
N GLN A 121 -8.97 2.43 -33.60
CA GLN A 121 -9.12 0.98 -33.56
C GLN A 121 -8.19 0.32 -32.53
N VAL A 122 -7.13 1.02 -32.09
CA VAL A 122 -6.02 0.43 -31.32
C VAL A 122 -5.91 1.01 -29.92
N LEU A 123 -6.13 2.31 -29.76
CA LEU A 123 -5.99 2.97 -28.47
C LEU A 123 -7.17 2.61 -27.57
N VAL A 124 -6.86 1.93 -26.46
CA VAL A 124 -7.82 1.54 -25.45
C VAL A 124 -7.59 2.38 -24.20
N SER A 125 -8.67 2.98 -23.70
CA SER A 125 -8.72 3.55 -22.36
C SER A 125 -9.51 2.64 -21.43
N GLY A 126 -9.22 2.70 -20.13
CA GLY A 126 -9.99 1.99 -19.10
C GLY A 126 -10.35 2.90 -17.94
N ARG A 127 -11.51 2.63 -17.33
CA ARG A 127 -11.98 3.24 -16.07
C ARG A 127 -12.73 2.22 -15.22
N PHE A 128 -12.98 2.58 -13.97
CA PHE A 128 -13.98 1.89 -13.15
C PHE A 128 -15.38 2.28 -13.64
N GLU A 129 -16.22 1.30 -13.96
CA GLU A 129 -17.66 1.51 -14.15
C GLU A 129 -18.39 1.44 -12.80
N SER A 130 -17.91 0.57 -11.92
CA SER A 130 -18.35 0.44 -10.52
C SER A 130 -17.18 -0.06 -9.65
N SER A 131 -17.42 -0.26 -8.35
CA SER A 131 -16.42 -0.86 -7.46
C SER A 131 -16.02 -2.28 -7.86
N SER A 132 -16.84 -3.02 -8.62
CA SER A 132 -16.62 -4.42 -8.98
C SER A 132 -16.54 -4.66 -10.49
N GLN A 133 -16.46 -3.59 -11.30
CA GLN A 133 -16.43 -3.73 -12.75
C GLN A 133 -15.59 -2.63 -13.41
N LEU A 134 -14.72 -3.05 -14.32
CA LEU A 134 -13.95 -2.20 -15.20
C LEU A 134 -14.65 -2.07 -16.55
N ARG A 135 -14.52 -0.90 -17.18
CA ARG A 135 -14.93 -0.66 -18.55
C ARG A 135 -13.74 -0.19 -19.38
N PHE A 136 -13.48 -0.93 -20.44
CA PHE A 136 -12.47 -0.61 -21.45
C PHE A 136 -13.15 -0.15 -22.72
N GLU A 137 -12.64 0.91 -23.34
CA GLU A 137 -13.26 1.53 -24.51
C GLU A 137 -12.23 1.91 -25.58
N ARG A 138 -12.67 1.81 -26.83
CA ARG A 138 -12.04 2.33 -28.05
C ARG A 138 -13.11 3.04 -28.88
N VAL A 139 -12.73 3.70 -29.98
CA VAL A 139 -13.70 4.45 -30.81
C VAL A 139 -14.13 3.64 -32.04
N GLY A 140 -13.18 3.30 -32.91
CA GLY A 140 -13.45 2.50 -34.11
C GLY A 140 -13.70 1.05 -33.75
N THR A 141 -14.45 0.32 -34.58
CA THR A 141 -14.91 -1.05 -34.28
C THR A 141 -14.38 -2.14 -35.23
N THR A 142 -13.65 -1.78 -36.30
CA THR A 142 -13.32 -2.71 -37.41
C THR A 142 -12.51 -3.93 -36.98
N ASN A 143 -11.40 -3.73 -36.26
CA ASN A 143 -10.47 -4.80 -35.86
C ASN A 143 -10.51 -5.00 -34.35
N PRO A 144 -10.18 -6.19 -33.80
CA PRO A 144 -10.07 -6.35 -32.36
C PRO A 144 -8.97 -5.46 -31.76
N ALA A 145 -9.16 -5.03 -30.51
CA ALA A 145 -8.18 -4.29 -29.73
C ALA A 145 -7.85 -5.06 -28.46
N ASN A 146 -6.56 -5.31 -28.22
CA ASN A 146 -6.09 -6.08 -27.06
C ASN A 146 -5.54 -5.13 -26.00
N PHE A 147 -5.76 -5.46 -24.74
CA PHE A 147 -5.29 -4.68 -23.60
C PHE A 147 -4.91 -5.57 -22.41
N ALA A 148 -4.08 -5.02 -21.54
CA ALA A 148 -3.81 -5.56 -20.21
C ALA A 148 -4.04 -4.49 -19.16
N TRP A 149 -4.31 -4.93 -17.94
CA TRP A 149 -4.69 -4.03 -16.86
C TRP A 149 -4.19 -4.50 -15.50
N TYR A 150 -3.98 -3.52 -14.63
CA TYR A 150 -3.76 -3.70 -13.21
C TYR A 150 -4.68 -2.76 -12.43
N VAL A 151 -5.43 -3.30 -11.48
CA VAL A 151 -6.13 -2.52 -10.45
C VAL A 151 -5.28 -2.58 -9.20
N ILE A 152 -4.85 -1.43 -8.69
CA ILE A 152 -4.04 -1.32 -7.48
C ILE A 152 -4.87 -0.61 -6.43
N GLU A 153 -5.13 -1.27 -5.31
CA GLU A 153 -5.90 -0.77 -4.18
C GLU A 153 -5.04 -0.75 -2.91
N ALA A 154 -5.06 0.37 -2.19
CA ALA A 154 -4.61 0.41 -0.80
C ALA A 154 -5.76 0.01 0.12
N LEU A 155 -5.51 -0.95 1.01
CA LEU A 155 -6.53 -1.40 1.97
C LEU A 155 -6.72 -0.37 3.12
N GLY A 156 -5.68 0.43 3.39
CA GLY A 156 -5.63 1.40 4.47
C GLY A 156 -5.73 2.84 3.95
N GLU A 157 -4.97 3.76 4.53
CA GLU A 157 -4.97 5.18 4.15
C GLU A 157 -3.73 5.59 3.35
N GLN A 158 -2.96 4.63 2.85
CA GLN A 158 -1.68 4.88 2.15
C GLN A 158 -1.85 5.79 0.94
N ILE A 159 -3.00 5.74 0.27
CA ILE A 159 -3.34 6.65 -0.82
C ILE A 159 -4.75 7.23 -0.68
N SER A 160 -4.96 8.36 -1.34
CA SER A 160 -6.27 8.88 -1.71
C SER A 160 -6.29 9.10 -3.22
N VAL A 161 -7.39 8.72 -3.86
CA VAL A 161 -7.53 8.72 -5.32
C VAL A 161 -8.70 9.59 -5.73
N GLN A 162 -8.45 10.43 -6.73
CA GLN A 162 -9.49 11.10 -7.52
C GLN A 162 -9.38 10.61 -8.96
N SER A 163 -10.51 10.45 -9.64
CA SER A 163 -10.55 10.01 -11.02
C SER A 163 -11.60 10.75 -11.83
N GLY A 164 -11.46 10.69 -13.15
CA GLY A 164 -12.45 11.24 -14.06
C GLY A 164 -12.09 11.04 -15.52
N THR A 165 -12.98 11.51 -16.38
CA THR A 165 -12.86 11.44 -17.83
C THR A 165 -12.83 12.86 -18.38
N THR A 166 -11.81 13.18 -19.17
CA THR A 166 -11.70 14.49 -19.84
C THR A 166 -11.53 14.29 -21.34
N GLN A 167 -12.27 15.05 -22.14
CA GLN A 167 -12.18 15.02 -23.58
C GLN A 167 -11.57 16.32 -24.12
N PHE A 168 -10.55 16.19 -24.97
CA PHE A 168 -10.05 17.25 -25.85
C PHE A 168 -10.92 17.31 -27.10
N ALA A 169 -11.44 18.49 -27.42
CA ALA A 169 -11.96 18.78 -28.75
C ALA A 169 -10.83 18.75 -29.78
N SER A 170 -11.18 18.62 -31.06
CA SER A 170 -10.21 18.45 -32.15
C SER A 170 -9.18 19.56 -32.26
N THR A 171 -9.49 20.79 -31.86
CA THR A 171 -8.57 21.95 -31.94
C THR A 171 -7.76 22.21 -30.67
N GLU A 172 -8.09 21.55 -29.56
CA GLU A 172 -7.48 21.81 -28.26
C GLU A 172 -6.18 21.02 -28.09
N ASN A 173 -5.16 21.66 -27.53
CA ASN A 173 -3.88 21.02 -27.16
C ASN A 173 -3.63 21.01 -25.64
N GLN A 174 -4.48 21.69 -24.86
CA GLN A 174 -4.42 21.73 -23.40
C GLN A 174 -5.83 21.69 -22.80
N LYS A 175 -5.95 21.02 -21.64
CA LYS A 175 -7.12 21.09 -20.76
C LYS A 175 -6.63 21.31 -19.33
N ASP A 176 -7.24 22.26 -18.64
CA ASP A 176 -7.12 22.44 -17.19
C ASP A 176 -8.39 21.87 -16.56
N VAL A 177 -8.23 20.85 -15.75
CA VAL A 177 -9.30 20.05 -15.14
C VAL A 177 -9.34 20.38 -13.64
N PRO A 178 -10.42 21.02 -13.15
CA PRO A 178 -10.61 21.23 -11.72
C PRO A 178 -10.67 19.88 -10.99
N ILE A 179 -9.91 19.75 -9.91
CA ILE A 179 -9.92 18.60 -9.01
C ILE A 179 -10.12 19.07 -7.57
N ASN A 180 -10.50 18.16 -6.67
CA ASN A 180 -10.53 18.47 -5.25
C ASN A 180 -9.10 18.70 -4.74
N ASP A 181 -8.97 19.54 -3.72
CA ASP A 181 -7.68 19.92 -3.17
C ASP A 181 -6.90 18.69 -2.66
N VAL A 182 -5.73 18.43 -3.26
CA VAL A 182 -4.82 17.37 -2.83
C VAL A 182 -3.90 17.80 -1.69
N GLY A 183 -3.85 19.09 -1.34
CA GLY A 183 -3.01 19.68 -0.29
C GLY A 183 -1.51 19.72 -0.58
N ASN A 184 -0.94 18.71 -1.26
CA ASN A 184 0.46 18.69 -1.65
C ASN A 184 0.67 17.97 -2.99
N ILE A 185 1.01 18.74 -4.03
CA ILE A 185 1.26 18.19 -5.38
C ILE A 185 2.51 17.30 -5.45
N PHE A 186 3.50 17.50 -4.57
CA PHE A 186 4.72 16.69 -4.52
C PHE A 186 4.50 15.31 -3.89
N LYS A 187 3.28 15.00 -3.48
CA LYS A 187 2.85 13.68 -3.01
C LYS A 187 1.94 12.98 -4.02
N CYS A 188 1.80 13.53 -5.23
CA CYS A 188 0.84 13.05 -6.21
C CYS A 188 1.50 12.46 -7.46
N VAL A 189 0.87 11.43 -8.02
CA VAL A 189 1.18 10.86 -9.33
C VAL A 189 -0.09 10.89 -10.17
N VAL A 190 0.04 11.22 -11.46
CA VAL A 190 -1.07 11.24 -12.41
C VAL A 190 -0.94 10.04 -13.35
N PHE A 191 -1.89 9.11 -13.28
CA PHE A 191 -1.96 7.97 -14.20
C PHE A 191 -3.02 8.21 -15.28
N LEU A 192 -2.68 7.91 -16.53
CA LEU A 192 -3.52 8.18 -17.68
C LEU A 192 -3.71 6.93 -18.55
N SER A 193 -4.92 6.78 -19.07
CA SER A 193 -5.19 5.98 -20.27
C SER A 193 -6.01 6.80 -21.27
N ARG A 194 -6.01 6.42 -22.55
CA ARG A 194 -6.59 7.28 -23.59
C ARG A 194 -7.14 6.50 -24.78
N ARG A 195 -8.14 7.10 -25.42
CA ARG A 195 -8.70 6.69 -26.70
C ARG A 195 -8.87 7.91 -27.60
N SER A 196 -8.84 7.70 -28.92
CA SER A 196 -8.92 8.79 -29.88
C SER A 196 -9.87 8.47 -31.03
N THR A 197 -10.36 9.51 -31.69
CA THR A 197 -11.26 9.46 -32.85
C THR A 197 -10.53 9.49 -34.19
N GLY A 198 -9.18 9.48 -34.20
CA GLY A 198 -8.43 9.54 -35.45
C GLY A 198 -8.62 8.29 -36.29
N THR A 199 -9.01 8.51 -37.54
CA THR A 199 -9.36 7.50 -38.55
C THR A 199 -8.20 7.19 -39.49
N ASP A 200 -7.04 7.85 -39.33
CA ASP A 200 -5.84 7.62 -40.13
C ASP A 200 -4.61 7.31 -39.24
N ALA A 201 -3.83 6.31 -39.64
CA ALA A 201 -2.57 5.93 -38.99
C ALA A 201 -1.47 7.02 -38.99
N THR A 202 -1.69 8.18 -39.63
CA THR A 202 -0.82 9.37 -39.51
C THR A 202 -1.15 10.27 -38.34
N GLN A 203 -2.15 9.93 -37.55
CA GLN A 203 -2.67 10.80 -36.51
C GLN A 203 -2.24 10.42 -35.10
N TYR A 204 -1.50 9.32 -34.91
CA TYR A 204 -1.15 8.79 -33.59
C TYR A 204 -0.51 9.80 -32.66
N ASN A 205 0.39 10.65 -33.17
CA ASN A 205 1.04 11.69 -32.37
C ASN A 205 0.05 12.68 -31.72
N LYS A 206 -1.17 12.80 -32.27
CA LYS A 206 -2.26 13.65 -31.77
C LYS A 206 -3.00 13.06 -30.58
N ALA A 207 -2.82 11.76 -30.29
CA ALA A 207 -3.50 11.07 -29.20
C ALA A 207 -2.66 10.88 -27.94
N PHE A 208 -1.35 11.13 -27.99
CA PHE A 208 -0.46 11.02 -26.84
C PHE A 208 -0.60 12.24 -25.93
N VAL A 209 -0.86 11.99 -24.64
CA VAL A 209 -1.16 13.01 -23.64
C VAL A 209 -0.26 12.82 -22.42
N THR A 210 0.17 13.94 -21.86
CA THR A 210 0.81 14.03 -20.53
C THR A 210 -0.11 14.72 -19.53
N GLY A 211 0.03 14.39 -18.24
CA GLY A 211 -0.70 15.03 -17.15
C GLY A 211 0.21 15.50 -16.03
N GLU A 212 -0.01 16.71 -15.52
CA GLU A 212 0.69 17.28 -14.36
C GLU A 212 -0.28 18.06 -13.46
N LEU A 213 0.02 18.14 -12.16
CA LEU A 213 -0.67 19.07 -11.27
C LEU A 213 0.05 20.41 -11.30
N THR A 214 -0.65 21.49 -11.64
CA THR A 214 -0.09 22.85 -11.64
C THR A 214 -0.41 23.63 -10.37
N SER A 215 -1.41 23.16 -9.62
CA SER A 215 -1.78 23.60 -8.28
C SER A 215 -2.39 22.41 -7.55
N THR A 216 -2.72 22.56 -6.27
CA THR A 216 -3.37 21.49 -5.51
C THR A 216 -4.81 21.20 -5.94
N THR A 217 -5.39 22.04 -6.79
CA THR A 217 -6.78 21.94 -7.29
C THR A 217 -6.89 21.88 -8.81
N ASN A 218 -5.76 21.78 -9.53
CA ASN A 218 -5.77 21.76 -11.00
C ASN A 218 -4.87 20.66 -11.57
N LEU A 219 -5.50 19.76 -12.32
CA LEU A 219 -4.84 18.81 -13.22
C LEU A 219 -4.77 19.41 -14.62
N ARG A 220 -3.55 19.60 -15.14
CA ARG A 220 -3.32 20.00 -16.52
C ARG A 220 -3.01 18.79 -17.39
N LEU A 221 -3.78 18.62 -18.45
CA LEU A 221 -3.53 17.64 -19.51
C LEU A 221 -3.04 18.36 -20.77
N ARG A 222 -2.03 17.82 -21.44
CA ARG A 222 -1.44 18.39 -22.67
C ARG A 222 -1.18 17.35 -23.73
N ARG A 223 -1.39 17.73 -24.99
CA ARG A 223 -0.95 17.03 -26.20
C ARG A 223 -0.29 18.01 -27.16
N GLU A 224 0.50 17.52 -28.11
CA GLU A 224 1.14 18.37 -29.12
C GLU A 224 0.34 18.41 -30.43
N GLY A 225 -0.12 17.25 -30.91
CA GLY A 225 -0.90 17.17 -32.15
C GLY A 225 -2.39 17.46 -31.94
N THR A 226 -2.99 18.25 -32.84
CA THR A 226 -4.43 18.52 -32.92
C THR A 226 -5.04 17.97 -34.22
N GLY A 227 -6.37 17.96 -34.30
CA GLY A 227 -7.16 17.50 -35.44
C GLY A 227 -7.96 16.22 -35.19
N THR A 228 -7.87 15.64 -33.99
CA THR A 228 -8.68 14.50 -33.52
C THR A 228 -9.20 14.79 -32.12
N THR A 229 -10.37 14.27 -31.78
CA THR A 229 -10.87 14.27 -30.40
C THR A 229 -10.19 13.15 -29.62
N VAL A 230 -9.68 13.46 -28.43
CA VAL A 230 -8.99 12.50 -27.53
C VAL A 230 -9.71 12.48 -26.19
N THR A 231 -10.11 11.29 -25.75
CA THR A 231 -10.69 11.10 -24.41
C THR A 231 -9.65 10.46 -23.50
N VAL A 232 -9.43 11.06 -22.34
CA VAL A 232 -8.43 10.68 -21.36
C VAL A 232 -9.13 10.27 -20.08
N GLU A 233 -8.91 9.04 -19.65
CA GLU A 233 -9.27 8.58 -18.32
C GLU A 233 -8.07 8.86 -17.41
N TRP A 234 -8.30 9.58 -16.31
CA TRP A 234 -7.23 10.03 -15.42
C TRP A 234 -7.46 9.60 -13.98
N PHE A 235 -6.36 9.35 -13.28
CA PHE A 235 -6.30 9.13 -11.83
C PHE A 235 -5.24 10.07 -11.25
N VAL A 236 -5.64 10.90 -10.29
CA VAL A 236 -4.72 11.66 -9.43
C VAL A 236 -4.62 10.89 -8.12
N VAL A 237 -3.45 10.27 -7.90
CA VAL A 237 -3.18 9.44 -6.73
C VAL A 237 -2.25 10.21 -5.80
N LYS A 238 -2.75 10.60 -4.63
CA LYS A 238 -1.96 11.20 -3.56
C LYS A 238 -1.53 10.13 -2.57
N PHE A 239 -0.23 10.04 -2.32
CA PHE A 239 0.36 9.17 -1.30
C PHE A 239 0.39 9.88 0.06
N ASN A 240 -0.15 9.24 1.08
CA ASN A 240 -0.24 9.78 2.44
C ASN A 240 0.79 9.14 3.40
N ASP A 241 1.63 8.23 2.89
CA ASP A 241 2.66 7.51 3.63
C ASP A 241 4.06 8.13 3.38
N GLU A 242 5.13 7.38 3.67
CA GLU A 242 6.52 7.81 3.46
C GLU A 242 6.97 7.82 1.99
N THR A 243 6.08 7.60 1.01
CA THR A 243 6.44 7.62 -0.42
C THR A 243 7.03 8.97 -0.81
N LEU A 244 8.22 8.95 -1.43
CA LEU A 244 8.84 10.16 -1.97
C LEU A 244 8.64 10.19 -3.49
N ILE A 245 8.20 11.33 -4.02
CA ILE A 245 7.94 11.52 -5.44
C ILE A 245 8.81 12.65 -5.96
N GLN A 246 9.49 12.39 -7.06
CA GLN A 246 10.10 13.40 -7.90
C GLN A 246 9.39 13.39 -9.25
N THR A 247 9.13 14.56 -9.81
CA THR A 247 8.46 14.67 -11.12
C THR A 247 9.04 15.82 -11.92
N GLY A 248 8.91 15.73 -13.24
CA GLY A 248 9.34 16.76 -14.16
C GLY A 248 9.00 16.42 -15.60
N GLU A 249 9.43 17.28 -16.51
CA GLU A 249 9.31 17.07 -17.95
C GLU A 249 10.69 17.10 -18.60
N THR A 250 10.97 16.10 -19.43
CA THR A 250 12.21 16.03 -20.20
C THR A 250 11.89 16.04 -21.69
N VAL A 251 12.59 16.89 -22.43
CA VAL A 251 12.48 16.98 -23.89
C VAL A 251 13.42 15.96 -24.53
N VAL A 252 12.88 15.07 -25.35
CA VAL A 252 13.64 14.01 -26.04
C VAL A 252 13.55 14.24 -27.54
N SER A 253 14.63 14.77 -28.11
CA SER A 253 14.73 15.08 -29.55
C SER A 253 15.89 14.37 -30.26
N THR A 254 16.79 13.72 -29.52
CA THR A 254 17.99 13.06 -30.05
C THR A 254 17.82 11.55 -30.20
N SER A 255 18.71 10.95 -31.00
CA SER A 255 18.88 9.48 -31.11
C SER A 255 19.95 8.93 -30.16
N ASN A 256 20.32 9.71 -29.14
CA ASN A 256 21.13 9.29 -27.99
C ASN A 256 20.28 9.43 -26.72
N PRO A 257 20.49 8.60 -25.69
CA PRO A 257 19.73 8.72 -24.46
C PRO A 257 19.89 10.11 -23.85
N THR A 258 18.78 10.80 -23.64
CA THR A 258 18.71 12.06 -22.90
C THR A 258 18.81 11.74 -21.42
N ILE A 259 19.76 12.37 -20.72
CA ILE A 259 19.98 12.19 -19.29
C ILE A 259 19.19 13.25 -18.52
N GLN A 260 18.47 12.82 -17.49
CA GLN A 260 17.80 13.68 -16.53
C GLN A 260 18.30 13.37 -15.13
N THR A 261 18.87 14.39 -14.46
CA THR A 261 19.29 14.27 -13.06
C THR A 261 18.08 14.31 -12.14
N ILE A 262 18.11 13.48 -11.11
CA ILE A 262 17.14 13.41 -10.01
C ILE A 262 17.88 13.47 -8.67
N ALA A 263 17.20 13.83 -7.60
CA ALA A 263 17.74 13.66 -6.26
C ALA A 263 17.96 12.16 -5.98
N PRO A 264 18.96 11.79 -5.14
CA PRO A 264 19.26 10.39 -4.84
C PRO A 264 18.05 9.57 -4.39
N VAL A 265 17.88 8.38 -4.96
CA VAL A 265 16.82 7.42 -4.60
C VAL A 265 17.36 6.04 -4.24
N ASP A 266 16.61 5.32 -3.41
CA ASP A 266 16.84 3.92 -3.10
C ASP A 266 16.33 3.04 -4.24
N MET A 267 17.26 2.50 -5.02
CA MET A 267 16.97 1.68 -6.18
C MET A 267 16.25 0.36 -5.85
N THR A 268 16.18 -0.09 -4.60
CA THR A 268 15.50 -1.36 -4.27
C THR A 268 13.97 -1.23 -4.20
N ARG A 269 13.48 0.01 -4.04
CA ARG A 269 12.06 0.32 -3.81
C ARG A 269 11.57 1.54 -4.60
N THR A 270 12.34 1.94 -5.61
CA THR A 270 12.00 3.04 -6.51
C THR A 270 11.68 2.55 -7.91
N TRP A 271 10.61 3.08 -8.49
CA TRP A 271 10.21 2.80 -9.85
C TRP A 271 9.90 4.09 -10.62
N LEU A 272 10.00 4.00 -11.96
CA LEU A 272 9.71 5.09 -12.88
C LEU A 272 8.35 4.86 -13.54
N TYR A 273 7.46 5.84 -13.45
CA TYR A 273 6.28 5.96 -14.30
C TYR A 273 6.46 7.14 -15.27
N MET A 274 5.95 7.01 -16.49
CA MET A 274 6.00 8.10 -17.45
C MET A 274 4.84 8.07 -18.44
N THR A 275 4.47 9.27 -18.89
CA THR A 275 3.63 9.52 -20.05
C THR A 275 4.38 10.46 -20.99
N TRP A 276 3.96 10.55 -22.24
CA TRP A 276 4.59 11.45 -23.19
C TRP A 276 3.59 11.96 -24.20
N ARG A 277 3.99 13.01 -24.90
CA ARG A 277 3.32 13.59 -26.08
C ARG A 277 4.37 13.85 -27.16
N ALA A 278 3.98 13.78 -28.43
CA ALA A 278 4.91 13.80 -29.56
C ALA A 278 4.50 14.80 -30.65
N THR A 279 5.46 15.53 -31.20
CA THR A 279 5.20 16.53 -32.26
C THR A 279 5.13 15.94 -33.67
N ALA A 280 5.71 14.75 -33.89
CA ALA A 280 5.74 14.08 -35.18
C ALA A 280 5.13 12.69 -35.11
N ASN A 281 4.56 12.24 -36.23
CA ASN A 281 4.01 10.91 -36.37
C ASN A 281 5.05 9.93 -36.93
N GLY A 282 5.00 8.70 -36.43
CA GLY A 282 5.75 7.55 -36.93
C GLY A 282 6.14 6.63 -35.76
N LEU A 283 6.50 5.38 -36.06
CA LEU A 283 6.72 4.36 -35.02
C LEU A 283 7.84 4.78 -34.05
N ALA A 284 9.01 5.14 -34.58
CA ALA A 284 10.14 5.64 -33.79
C ALA A 284 9.90 7.03 -33.19
N GLN A 285 9.05 7.85 -33.83
CA GLN A 285 8.74 9.22 -33.41
C GLN A 285 7.87 9.25 -32.16
N VAL A 286 6.97 8.28 -31.98
CA VAL A 286 6.07 8.22 -30.82
C VAL A 286 6.44 7.15 -29.80
N SER A 287 7.47 6.33 -30.05
CA SER A 287 7.93 5.30 -29.11
C SER A 287 9.13 5.83 -28.35
N VAL A 288 8.95 6.10 -27.07
CA VAL A 288 10.01 6.60 -26.20
C VAL A 288 10.15 5.69 -24.98
N ARG A 289 11.37 5.23 -24.77
CA ARG A 289 11.74 4.34 -23.68
C ARG A 289 12.33 5.15 -22.54
N GLY A 290 12.04 4.77 -21.31
CA GLY A 290 12.58 5.41 -20.12
C GLY A 290 12.98 4.40 -19.05
N TRP A 291 14.08 4.69 -18.35
CA TRP A 291 14.56 3.85 -17.25
C TRP A 291 15.34 4.67 -16.22
N ILE A 292 15.45 4.12 -15.01
CA ILE A 292 16.35 4.64 -13.99
C ILE A 292 17.71 3.99 -14.23
N GLU A 293 18.72 4.81 -14.52
CA GLU A 293 20.09 4.33 -14.79
C GLU A 293 20.82 4.04 -13.49
N ASN A 294 20.69 4.95 -12.52
CA ASN A 294 21.36 4.88 -11.22
C ASN A 294 20.59 5.76 -10.21
N PRO A 295 20.97 5.78 -8.92
CA PRO A 295 20.26 6.53 -7.88
C PRO A 295 20.04 8.02 -8.18
N THR A 296 20.80 8.63 -9.08
CA THR A 296 20.77 10.09 -9.35
C THR A 296 20.34 10.44 -10.77
N GLN A 297 20.03 9.45 -11.62
CA GLN A 297 19.77 9.67 -13.03
C GLN A 297 18.69 8.75 -13.59
N ILE A 298 17.80 9.35 -14.38
CA ILE A 298 16.92 8.64 -15.30
C ILE A 298 17.32 8.98 -16.74
N ARG A 299 16.99 8.09 -17.67
CA ARG A 299 17.30 8.24 -19.09
C ARG A 299 16.07 8.02 -19.94
N PHE A 300 16.02 8.73 -21.06
CA PHE A 300 15.00 8.57 -22.07
C PHE A 300 15.61 8.43 -23.45
N PHE A 301 15.09 7.51 -24.25
CA PHE A 301 15.64 7.21 -25.57
C PHE A 301 14.55 6.96 -26.60
N ARG A 302 14.85 7.35 -27.84
CA ARG A 302 14.05 7.07 -29.03
C ARG A 302 14.97 6.81 -30.22
N ARG A 303 14.52 6.01 -31.18
CA ARG A 303 15.33 5.60 -32.35
C ARG A 303 15.31 6.59 -33.52
N THR A 304 15.07 7.88 -33.27
CA THR A 304 14.96 8.90 -34.33
C THR A 304 15.32 10.31 -33.83
N THR A 305 15.69 11.19 -34.76
CA THR A 305 15.84 12.63 -34.53
C THR A 305 14.67 13.45 -35.08
N THR A 306 13.70 12.82 -35.75
CA THR A 306 12.53 13.52 -36.30
C THR A 306 11.50 13.82 -35.21
N GLY A 307 11.02 15.07 -35.15
CA GLY A 307 10.06 15.52 -34.15
C GLY A 307 10.65 15.56 -32.74
N THR A 308 9.79 15.60 -31.74
CA THR A 308 10.18 15.71 -30.32
C THR A 308 9.15 15.01 -29.45
N CYS A 309 9.62 14.26 -28.45
CA CYS A 309 8.79 13.74 -27.37
C CYS A 309 8.99 14.59 -26.12
N TYR A 310 7.90 15.04 -25.50
CA TYR A 310 7.91 15.64 -24.17
C TYR A 310 7.49 14.56 -23.18
N VAL A 311 8.44 14.09 -22.37
CA VAL A 311 8.22 13.00 -21.42
C VAL A 311 7.93 13.58 -20.05
N ARG A 312 6.72 13.35 -19.56
CA ARG A 312 6.32 13.62 -18.17
C ARG A 312 6.63 12.40 -17.33
N TRP A 313 7.49 12.56 -16.33
CA TRP A 313 7.99 11.44 -15.54
C TRP A 313 7.70 11.62 -14.05
N PHE A 314 7.60 10.48 -13.36
CA PHE A 314 7.48 10.36 -11.92
C PHE A 314 8.45 9.27 -11.44
N VAL A 315 9.41 9.66 -10.59
CA VAL A 315 10.26 8.72 -9.87
C VAL A 315 9.66 8.54 -8.49
N ILE A 316 9.20 7.32 -8.21
CA ILE A 316 8.33 7.00 -7.09
C ILE A 316 9.09 6.05 -6.17
N GLN A 317 9.64 6.58 -5.07
CA GLN A 317 10.32 5.79 -4.04
C GLN A 317 9.30 5.41 -2.97
N MET A 318 8.88 4.16 -2.98
CA MET A 318 7.88 3.61 -2.06
C MET A 318 8.48 3.36 -0.66
N PRO A 319 7.67 3.26 0.42
CA PRO A 319 8.14 2.95 1.77
C PRO A 319 8.88 1.60 1.86
N ALA A 320 9.53 1.36 2.99
CA ALA A 320 10.19 0.08 3.23
C ALA A 320 9.19 -1.09 3.14
N GLY A 321 9.65 -2.24 2.65
CA GLY A 321 8.82 -3.43 2.42
C GLY A 321 8.32 -3.59 0.98
N VAL A 322 8.39 -2.54 0.17
CA VAL A 322 8.22 -2.65 -1.30
C VAL A 322 9.51 -3.14 -1.94
N ARG A 323 9.39 -4.00 -2.96
CA ARG A 323 10.51 -4.48 -3.77
C ARG A 323 10.29 -4.11 -5.22
N VAL A 324 11.31 -3.56 -5.85
CA VAL A 324 11.31 -3.26 -7.29
C VAL A 324 12.44 -4.02 -7.95
N GLN A 325 12.08 -4.90 -8.87
CA GLN A 325 13.02 -5.52 -9.80
C GLN A 325 12.85 -4.89 -11.17
N ARG A 326 13.95 -4.81 -11.93
CA ARG A 326 13.98 -4.16 -13.24
C ARG A 326 14.96 -4.87 -14.16
N GLY A 327 14.76 -4.68 -15.45
CA GLY A 327 15.69 -5.16 -16.45
C GLY A 327 15.43 -4.57 -17.82
N PHE A 328 16.17 -5.12 -18.77
CA PHE A 328 16.19 -4.70 -20.16
C PHE A 328 16.02 -5.95 -21.03
N HIS A 329 15.20 -5.82 -22.07
CA HIS A 329 15.09 -6.82 -23.13
C HIS A 329 15.37 -6.12 -24.47
N ASP A 330 16.32 -6.69 -25.21
CA ASP A 330 16.68 -6.25 -26.56
C ASP A 330 15.90 -7.11 -27.56
N SER A 331 14.95 -6.51 -28.29
CA SER A 331 14.28 -7.20 -29.37
C SER A 331 14.96 -6.85 -30.69
N THR A 332 16.09 -7.51 -30.94
CA THR A 332 16.76 -7.53 -32.25
C THR A 332 15.95 -8.30 -33.30
N VAL A 333 14.91 -9.02 -32.88
CA VAL A 333 14.08 -9.88 -33.72
C VAL A 333 12.78 -9.18 -34.08
N THR A 334 12.60 -8.88 -35.36
CA THR A 334 11.39 -8.20 -35.84
C THR A 334 10.13 -9.06 -35.75
N THR A 335 10.23 -10.38 -35.60
CA THR A 335 9.09 -11.32 -35.57
C THR A 335 8.59 -11.67 -34.16
N GLU A 336 9.13 -11.06 -33.11
CA GLU A 336 8.73 -11.38 -31.73
C GLU A 336 7.29 -10.91 -31.45
N TYR A 337 6.39 -11.84 -31.11
CA TYR A 337 5.01 -11.56 -30.69
C TYR A 337 4.85 -11.60 -29.18
N ILE A 338 5.53 -12.56 -28.55
CA ILE A 338 5.49 -12.81 -27.11
C ILE A 338 6.93 -12.91 -26.63
N LYS A 339 7.24 -12.15 -25.58
CA LYS A 339 8.46 -12.32 -24.81
C LYS A 339 8.10 -12.70 -23.38
N ASN A 340 8.58 -13.84 -22.93
CA ASN A 340 8.56 -14.24 -21.52
C ASN A 340 9.90 -13.83 -20.90
N ILE A 341 9.83 -13.08 -19.80
CA ILE A 341 10.97 -12.57 -19.04
C ILE A 341 10.93 -13.24 -17.67
N ALA A 342 11.96 -14.04 -17.39
CA ALA A 342 12.15 -14.61 -16.08
C ALA A 342 12.45 -13.50 -15.07
N ILE A 343 11.69 -13.47 -13.98
CA ILE A 343 11.82 -12.51 -12.88
C ILE A 343 12.02 -13.26 -11.56
N SER A 344 12.55 -12.58 -10.55
CA SER A 344 12.53 -13.13 -9.19
C SER A 344 11.08 -13.30 -8.71
N PRO A 345 10.78 -14.35 -7.94
CA PRO A 345 9.43 -14.62 -7.46
C PRO A 345 8.76 -13.40 -6.81
N VAL A 346 7.53 -13.11 -7.21
CA VAL A 346 6.66 -12.08 -6.60
C VAL A 346 5.29 -12.63 -6.23
N ASN A 347 4.65 -12.04 -5.23
CA ASN A 347 3.25 -12.30 -4.94
C ASN A 347 2.35 -11.47 -5.86
N ARG A 348 1.68 -12.14 -6.81
CA ARG A 348 0.81 -11.51 -7.82
C ARG A 348 -0.40 -10.77 -7.24
N SER A 349 -0.86 -11.12 -6.04
CA SER A 349 -1.96 -10.41 -5.37
C SER A 349 -1.59 -9.00 -4.89
N ARG A 350 -0.32 -8.61 -5.06
CA ARG A 350 0.26 -7.35 -4.60
C ARG A 350 1.41 -6.88 -5.49
N ALA A 351 1.51 -7.44 -6.69
CA ALA A 351 2.55 -7.09 -7.66
C ALA A 351 1.94 -6.66 -8.98
N PHE A 352 2.50 -5.58 -9.54
CA PHE A 352 2.18 -5.09 -10.87
C PHE A 352 3.46 -4.83 -11.65
N SER A 353 3.34 -4.63 -12.96
CA SER A 353 4.46 -4.27 -13.81
C SER A 353 4.20 -2.98 -14.57
N PHE A 354 5.29 -2.35 -15.00
CA PHE A 354 5.26 -1.22 -15.90
C PHE A 354 6.43 -1.35 -16.87
N THR A 355 6.12 -1.28 -18.17
CA THR A 355 7.12 -1.42 -19.23
C THR A 355 7.10 -0.23 -20.16
N THR A 356 8.28 0.27 -20.52
CA THR A 356 8.43 1.26 -21.59
C THR A 356 9.19 0.65 -22.75
N CYS A 357 8.91 1.10 -23.96
CA CYS A 357 9.58 0.61 -25.16
C CYS A 357 9.92 1.73 -26.13
N ASP A 358 10.96 1.48 -26.92
CA ASP A 358 11.18 2.17 -28.17
C ASP A 358 10.89 1.23 -29.34
N SER A 359 10.86 1.77 -30.56
CA SER A 359 10.68 0.96 -31.76
C SER A 359 11.36 1.62 -32.96
N THR A 360 11.78 0.81 -33.94
CA THR A 360 12.30 1.30 -35.21
C THR A 360 11.20 1.67 -36.20
N GLY A 361 11.59 2.40 -37.24
CA GLY A 361 10.77 2.67 -38.41
C GLY A 361 9.95 3.96 -38.33
N THR A 362 9.55 4.46 -39.50
CA THR A 362 8.84 5.74 -39.67
C THR A 362 7.47 5.58 -40.33
N GLY A 363 7.07 4.33 -40.58
CA GLY A 363 5.84 4.00 -41.31
C GLY A 363 4.55 4.11 -40.46
N ARG A 364 3.46 3.59 -41.03
CA ARG A 364 2.09 3.65 -40.50
C ARG A 364 1.65 2.38 -39.75
N ALA A 365 2.56 1.45 -39.46
CA ALA A 365 2.27 0.17 -38.82
C ALA A 365 2.25 0.24 -37.28
N PHE A 366 1.36 1.08 -36.76
CA PHE A 366 1.30 1.42 -35.34
C PHE A 366 0.97 0.30 -34.37
N PRO A 367 0.35 -0.83 -34.75
CA PRO A 367 0.29 -1.97 -33.84
C PRO A 367 1.66 -2.52 -33.41
N ARG A 368 2.74 -2.29 -34.16
CA ARG A 368 4.09 -2.85 -33.90
C ARG A 368 4.80 -2.35 -32.63
N PRO A 369 4.79 -1.05 -32.30
CA PRO A 369 5.40 -0.53 -31.08
C PRO A 369 4.62 -0.80 -29.79
N PHE A 370 3.36 -1.24 -29.85
CA PHE A 370 2.50 -1.31 -28.67
C PHE A 370 2.46 -2.71 -28.08
N TRP A 371 2.93 -2.83 -26.84
CA TRP A 371 3.01 -4.07 -26.10
C TRP A 371 2.15 -3.98 -24.84
N THR A 372 1.48 -5.07 -24.51
CA THR A 372 0.95 -5.29 -23.17
C THR A 372 1.97 -6.00 -22.30
N GLU A 373 1.97 -5.70 -21.02
CA GLU A 373 2.71 -6.38 -19.97
C GLU A 373 1.76 -7.11 -19.01
N THR A 374 2.10 -8.33 -18.60
CA THR A 374 1.29 -9.10 -17.65
C THR A 374 2.16 -10.09 -16.87
N LEU A 375 1.92 -10.20 -15.56
CA LEU A 375 2.49 -11.27 -14.74
C LEU A 375 1.66 -12.54 -14.94
N THR A 376 2.20 -13.56 -15.62
CA THR A 376 1.47 -14.80 -15.89
C THR A 376 1.49 -15.76 -14.71
N ASP A 377 2.57 -15.73 -13.94
CA ASP A 377 2.82 -16.47 -12.71
C ASP A 377 3.80 -15.66 -11.82
N SER A 378 4.24 -16.22 -10.70
CA SER A 378 5.11 -15.50 -9.76
C SER A 378 6.52 -15.24 -10.30
N THR A 379 6.97 -15.95 -11.34
CA THR A 379 8.35 -15.90 -11.86
C THR A 379 8.44 -15.45 -13.31
N ASN A 380 7.32 -15.10 -13.95
CA ASN A 380 7.30 -14.67 -15.34
C ASN A 380 6.52 -13.38 -15.59
N LEU A 381 7.22 -12.41 -16.18
CA LEU A 381 6.63 -11.24 -16.85
C LEU A 381 6.51 -11.54 -18.35
N ARG A 382 5.28 -11.49 -18.88
CA ARG A 382 5.02 -11.58 -20.32
C ARG A 382 4.85 -10.19 -20.91
N LEU A 383 5.64 -9.91 -21.94
CA LEU A 383 5.37 -8.83 -22.90
C LEU A 383 4.71 -9.44 -24.14
N GLN A 384 3.64 -8.84 -24.63
CA GLN A 384 2.95 -9.32 -25.82
C GLN A 384 2.48 -8.18 -26.73
N ARG A 385 2.67 -8.36 -28.03
CA ARG A 385 2.05 -7.55 -29.09
C ARG A 385 1.37 -8.48 -30.10
N TRP A 386 0.39 -7.97 -30.83
CA TRP A 386 -0.37 -8.77 -31.78
C TRP A 386 0.02 -8.56 -33.25
N TYR A 387 1.03 -7.72 -33.48
CA TYR A 387 1.51 -7.46 -34.82
C TYR A 387 3.02 -7.18 -34.83
N ALA A 388 3.79 -8.05 -35.46
CA ALA A 388 5.25 -7.95 -35.52
C ALA A 388 5.73 -7.16 -36.75
N GLY A 389 7.05 -7.08 -36.92
CA GLY A 389 7.73 -6.49 -38.08
C GLY A 389 8.52 -5.22 -37.75
N GLN A 390 8.84 -4.97 -36.48
CA GLN A 390 9.85 -4.00 -36.06
C GLN A 390 10.59 -4.47 -34.81
N GLU A 391 11.85 -4.07 -34.73
CA GLU A 391 12.63 -4.11 -33.50
C GLU A 391 12.01 -3.17 -32.46
N SER A 392 12.06 -3.58 -31.20
CA SER A 392 11.50 -2.83 -30.09
C SER A 392 12.19 -3.24 -28.81
N ASP A 393 12.95 -2.34 -28.21
CA ASP A 393 13.60 -2.67 -26.94
C ASP A 393 12.70 -2.25 -25.79
N HIS A 394 12.82 -2.96 -24.67
CA HIS A 394 11.98 -2.76 -23.50
C HIS A 394 12.82 -2.52 -22.26
N ASN A 395 12.39 -1.56 -21.45
CA ASN A 395 12.81 -1.45 -20.06
C ASN A 395 11.59 -1.77 -19.21
N TRP A 396 11.70 -2.82 -18.40
CA TRP A 396 10.62 -3.35 -17.58
C TRP A 396 10.93 -3.18 -16.10
N GLN A 397 9.87 -3.01 -15.31
CA GLN A 397 9.91 -2.99 -13.86
C GLN A 397 8.76 -3.85 -13.33
N VAL A 398 9.02 -4.64 -12.29
CA VAL A 398 7.99 -5.33 -11.51
C VAL A 398 8.07 -4.81 -10.08
N ILE A 399 6.95 -4.31 -9.60
CA ILE A 399 6.79 -3.68 -8.30
C ILE A 399 5.95 -4.61 -7.44
N GLU A 400 6.54 -5.18 -6.39
CA GLU A 400 5.83 -5.92 -5.36
C GLU A 400 5.63 -5.01 -4.15
N LEU A 401 4.37 -4.62 -3.93
CA LEU A 401 3.96 -3.73 -2.84
C LEU A 401 4.06 -4.45 -1.49
N SER A 402 4.13 -3.74 -0.37
CA SER A 402 4.30 -4.34 0.97
C SER A 402 3.05 -5.10 1.47
N ASP A 403 3.25 -6.13 2.30
CA ASP A 403 2.21 -6.91 2.98
C ASP A 403 1.68 -6.20 4.22
N ALA A 404 2.37 -5.14 4.65
CA ALA A 404 2.38 -4.66 6.02
C ALA A 404 1.01 -4.67 6.72
N TYR A 405 0.66 -5.80 7.33
CA TYR A 405 -0.31 -5.87 8.39
C TYR A 405 0.34 -5.22 9.61
N GLU A 406 0.05 -3.95 9.85
CA GLU A 406 0.27 -3.44 11.20
C GLU A 406 -0.87 -3.98 12.06
N TYR A 407 -0.58 -5.04 12.81
CA TYR A 407 -1.44 -5.45 13.92
C TYR A 407 -1.35 -4.39 15.00
N ILE A 408 -2.19 -3.37 14.89
CA ILE A 408 -2.24 -2.24 15.80
C ILE A 408 -3.15 -2.59 16.98
N LEU A 409 -2.57 -2.84 18.17
CA LEU A 409 -3.33 -2.79 19.41
C LEU A 409 -3.36 -1.34 19.91
N LYS A 410 -4.55 -0.76 20.03
CA LYS A 410 -4.74 0.61 20.53
C LYS A 410 -4.81 0.62 22.06
N ILE A 411 -3.94 1.38 22.70
CA ILE A 411 -3.97 1.67 24.14
C ILE A 411 -4.42 3.13 24.29
N VAL A 412 -5.54 3.34 25.00
CA VAL A 412 -6.10 4.67 25.24
C VAL A 412 -5.98 5.00 26.72
N ASN A 413 -5.48 6.20 27.02
CA ASN A 413 -5.62 6.77 28.35
C ASN A 413 -6.83 7.69 28.39
N GLU A 414 -7.91 7.22 29.01
CA GLU A 414 -9.12 8.03 29.18
C GLU A 414 -9.01 9.01 30.37
N SER A 415 -7.97 8.89 31.18
CA SER A 415 -7.67 9.87 32.22
C SER A 415 -7.08 11.15 31.62
N PRO A 416 -7.36 12.34 32.17
CA PRO A 416 -6.63 13.56 31.85
C PRO A 416 -5.17 13.53 32.33
N ASP A 417 -4.82 12.63 33.26
CA ASP A 417 -3.47 12.54 33.80
C ASP A 417 -2.54 11.68 32.92
N PRO A 418 -1.26 12.06 32.73
CA PRO A 418 -0.31 11.29 31.91
C PRO A 418 0.10 10.00 32.61
N TRP A 419 -0.02 8.84 31.97
CA TRP A 419 0.40 7.55 32.52
C TRP A 419 1.70 7.08 31.84
N LYS A 420 2.32 6.04 32.38
CA LYS A 420 3.45 5.36 31.73
C LYS A 420 3.08 3.91 31.41
N ILE A 421 3.50 3.44 30.25
CA ILE A 421 3.26 2.06 29.82
C ILE A 421 4.55 1.41 29.31
N ARG A 422 4.65 0.09 29.43
CA ARG A 422 5.67 -0.73 28.75
C ARG A 422 5.20 -2.17 28.57
N LEU A 423 5.87 -2.91 27.69
CA LEU A 423 5.67 -4.35 27.53
C LEU A 423 6.81 -5.14 28.15
N GLU A 424 6.49 -6.33 28.64
CA GLU A 424 7.43 -7.32 29.16
C GLU A 424 7.01 -8.72 28.70
N ALA A 425 7.83 -9.36 27.87
CA ALA A 425 7.61 -10.75 27.49
C ALA A 425 7.83 -11.67 28.69
N TYR A 426 6.91 -12.60 28.93
CA TYR A 426 6.99 -13.52 30.08
C TYR A 426 6.83 -15.01 29.71
N ASN A 427 6.34 -15.32 28.52
CA ASN A 427 6.21 -16.71 28.04
C ASN A 427 6.19 -16.76 26.51
N GLN A 428 6.56 -17.90 25.92
CA GLN A 428 6.59 -18.09 24.48
C GLN A 428 6.44 -19.57 24.07
N THR A 429 6.04 -19.78 22.81
CA THR A 429 6.12 -21.09 22.13
C THR A 429 6.78 -20.94 20.78
N ASN A 430 7.62 -21.90 20.39
CA ASN A 430 8.30 -21.96 19.08
C ASN A 430 9.00 -20.65 18.66
N ILE A 431 9.68 -19.98 19.60
CA ILE A 431 10.32 -18.68 19.33
C ILE A 431 11.47 -18.81 18.33
N GLU A 432 12.08 -19.99 18.22
CA GLU A 432 13.16 -20.33 17.28
C GLU A 432 12.77 -20.17 15.80
N ARG A 433 11.46 -20.13 15.48
CA ARG A 433 10.97 -19.80 14.13
C ARG A 433 11.24 -18.35 13.74
N LEU A 434 11.35 -17.44 14.71
CA LEU A 434 11.42 -16.00 14.45
C LEU A 434 12.85 -15.61 14.05
N TYR A 435 13.02 -15.21 12.79
CA TYR A 435 14.29 -14.65 12.32
C TYR A 435 14.51 -13.25 12.90
N ASN A 436 13.48 -12.41 12.83
CA ASN A 436 13.50 -11.07 13.39
C ASN A 436 12.07 -10.70 13.79
N CYS A 437 11.83 -10.43 15.06
CA CYS A 437 10.55 -9.93 15.56
C CYS A 437 10.78 -8.73 16.47
N THR A 438 10.15 -7.61 16.17
CA THR A 438 10.19 -6.41 16.99
C THR A 438 8.77 -5.98 17.33
N ILE A 439 8.45 -5.94 18.62
CA ILE A 439 7.22 -5.36 19.14
C ILE A 439 7.57 -3.98 19.72
N TYR A 440 6.86 -2.95 19.29
CA TYR A 440 7.13 -1.57 19.68
C TYR A 440 5.83 -0.85 20.05
N LEU A 441 5.96 0.12 20.94
CA LEU A 441 4.96 1.13 21.20
C LEU A 441 5.25 2.34 20.32
N TYR A 442 4.24 2.92 19.70
CA TYR A 442 4.41 4.17 18.98
C TYR A 442 3.22 5.10 19.13
N ASN A 443 3.47 6.40 18.98
CA ASN A 443 2.46 7.44 18.87
C ASN A 443 2.88 8.42 17.76
N GLU A 444 2.17 9.55 17.61
CA GLU A 444 2.45 10.56 16.59
C GLU A 444 3.85 11.20 16.69
N THR A 445 4.53 11.05 17.84
CA THR A 445 5.76 11.76 18.16
C THR A 445 6.96 10.87 18.46
N ALA A 446 6.76 9.59 18.76
CA ALA A 446 7.81 8.70 19.22
C ALA A 446 7.53 7.21 18.91
N ILE A 447 8.61 6.46 18.71
CA ILE A 447 8.61 5.00 18.61
C ILE A 447 9.52 4.47 19.72
N SER A 448 9.05 3.50 20.49
CA SER A 448 9.79 2.83 21.55
C SER A 448 9.77 1.33 21.34
N ARG A 449 10.95 0.75 21.09
CA ARG A 449 11.12 -0.69 20.99
C ARG A 449 10.91 -1.33 22.36
N GLN A 450 10.01 -2.31 22.43
CA GLN A 450 9.66 -2.96 23.68
C GLN A 450 10.20 -4.37 23.77
N ILE A 451 9.95 -5.19 22.76
CA ILE A 451 10.41 -6.58 22.70
C ILE A 451 11.14 -6.77 21.38
N TYR A 452 12.27 -7.45 21.42
CA TYR A 452 13.11 -7.71 20.25
C TYR A 452 13.62 -9.14 20.30
N VAL A 453 13.30 -9.91 19.27
CA VAL A 453 13.76 -11.27 19.02
C VAL A 453 14.57 -11.27 17.74
N LEU A 454 15.76 -11.86 17.77
CA LEU A 454 16.61 -12.06 16.60
C LEU A 454 17.12 -13.49 16.63
N ASN A 455 16.99 -14.19 15.50
CA ASN A 455 17.42 -15.59 15.34
C ASN A 455 16.91 -16.52 16.45
N GLY A 456 15.64 -16.36 16.83
CA GLY A 456 15.02 -17.21 17.84
C GLY A 456 15.29 -16.84 19.29
N GLU A 457 16.06 -15.78 19.56
CA GLU A 457 16.43 -15.40 20.92
C GLU A 457 15.99 -13.97 21.24
N TYR A 458 15.57 -13.73 22.50
CA TYR A 458 15.26 -12.38 22.94
C TYR A 458 16.54 -11.56 23.13
N ASN A 459 16.70 -10.54 22.30
CA ASN A 459 17.67 -9.46 22.52
C ASN A 459 17.12 -8.36 23.44
N GLN A 460 15.79 -8.29 23.59
CA GLN A 460 15.12 -7.39 24.54
C GLN A 460 13.79 -8.02 24.97
N GLN A 461 13.65 -8.34 26.26
CA GLN A 461 12.41 -8.89 26.82
C GLN A 461 11.52 -7.82 27.47
N ILE A 462 12.10 -6.69 27.87
CA ILE A 462 11.41 -5.62 28.60
C ILE A 462 11.66 -4.30 27.87
N GLY A 463 10.59 -3.55 27.65
CA GLY A 463 10.66 -2.21 27.07
C GLY A 463 10.94 -1.11 28.07
N GLU A 464 11.46 0.00 27.57
CA GLU A 464 11.51 1.25 28.33
C GLU A 464 10.10 1.81 28.55
N TRP A 465 9.92 2.50 29.67
CA TRP A 465 8.68 3.20 29.95
C TRP A 465 8.39 4.27 28.90
N CYS A 466 7.18 4.23 28.35
CA CYS A 466 6.67 5.17 27.38
C CYS A 466 5.60 6.04 28.02
N ASP A 467 5.68 7.35 27.78
CA ASP A 467 4.65 8.27 28.24
C ASP A 467 3.37 8.12 27.41
N LEU A 468 2.26 7.91 28.10
CA LEU A 468 0.92 7.88 27.58
C LEU A 468 0.16 9.08 28.15
N GLN A 469 0.28 10.21 27.46
CA GLN A 469 -0.34 11.47 27.87
C GLN A 469 -1.86 11.32 28.07
N GLY A 470 -2.45 12.15 28.93
CA GLY A 470 -3.88 12.09 29.21
C GLY A 470 -4.72 12.33 27.95
N THR A 471 -5.82 11.58 27.80
CA THR A 471 -6.69 11.57 26.61
C THR A 471 -6.00 11.21 25.29
N LYS A 472 -4.76 10.69 25.33
CA LYS A 472 -3.99 10.29 24.14
C LYS A 472 -3.97 8.78 23.93
N ILE A 473 -3.45 8.41 22.76
CA ILE A 473 -3.41 7.05 22.23
C ILE A 473 -1.95 6.66 22.04
N VAL A 474 -1.61 5.42 22.40
CA VAL A 474 -0.40 4.73 21.97
C VAL A 474 -0.80 3.44 21.27
N TYR A 475 -0.04 3.07 20.26
CA TYR A 475 -0.24 1.89 19.45
C TYR A 475 0.83 0.85 19.75
N VAL A 476 0.46 -0.41 19.92
CA VAL A 476 1.41 -1.53 19.85
C VAL A 476 1.43 -2.02 18.42
N ALA A 477 2.61 -2.14 17.84
CA ALA A 477 2.78 -2.81 16.55
C ALA A 477 3.89 -3.85 16.60
N ILE A 478 3.76 -4.83 15.72
CA ILE A 478 4.71 -5.93 15.54
C ILE A 478 5.27 -5.87 14.12
N LYS A 479 6.59 -6.00 13.99
CA LYS A 479 7.30 -6.27 12.74
C LYS A 479 7.92 -7.65 12.89
N VAL A 480 7.60 -8.59 12.01
CA VAL A 480 8.04 -9.98 12.14
C VAL A 480 8.48 -10.58 10.81
N SER A 481 9.52 -11.41 10.87
CA SER A 481 10.02 -12.28 9.80
C SER A 481 10.29 -13.66 10.39
N VAL A 482 9.86 -14.71 9.70
CA VAL A 482 9.98 -16.11 10.13
C VAL A 482 10.82 -16.93 9.15
N ASN A 483 11.51 -17.95 9.66
CA ASN A 483 12.35 -18.84 8.85
C ASN A 483 11.59 -20.07 8.32
N ASN A 484 10.57 -20.54 9.05
CA ASN A 484 9.85 -21.77 8.77
C ASN A 484 8.35 -21.57 9.03
N GLN A 485 7.50 -22.37 8.37
CA GLN A 485 6.05 -22.43 8.64
C GLN A 485 5.76 -23.03 10.03
N GLY A 486 4.61 -22.70 10.63
CA GLY A 486 4.17 -23.19 11.95
C GLY A 486 3.40 -22.11 12.73
N GLU A 487 3.21 -22.30 14.04
CA GLU A 487 2.65 -21.25 14.92
C GLU A 487 3.67 -20.89 16.01
N THR A 488 3.81 -19.61 16.32
CA THR A 488 4.69 -19.07 17.36
C THR A 488 3.87 -18.13 18.24
N THR A 489 4.00 -18.25 19.57
CA THR A 489 3.35 -17.31 20.49
C THR A 489 4.37 -16.55 21.33
N ILE A 490 4.12 -15.27 21.55
CA ILE A 490 4.82 -14.43 22.54
C ILE A 490 3.75 -13.85 23.47
N GLN A 491 3.80 -14.19 24.75
CA GLN A 491 2.92 -13.64 25.77
C GLN A 491 3.64 -12.53 26.52
N THR A 492 2.94 -11.41 26.71
CA THR A 492 3.51 -10.19 27.27
C THR A 492 2.61 -9.59 28.33
N TYR A 493 3.24 -8.92 29.30
CA TYR A 493 2.58 -8.03 30.23
C TYR A 493 2.65 -6.60 29.71
N LEU A 494 1.50 -5.97 29.48
CA LEU A 494 1.38 -4.52 29.46
C LEU A 494 1.35 -4.02 30.90
N LYS A 495 2.45 -3.38 31.30
CA LYS A 495 2.57 -2.72 32.60
C LYS A 495 2.07 -1.29 32.47
N VAL A 496 1.12 -0.89 33.31
CA VAL A 496 0.54 0.46 33.32
C VAL A 496 0.79 1.12 34.67
N LEU A 497 1.56 2.22 34.67
CA LEU A 497 1.96 2.97 35.85
C LEU A 497 1.26 4.33 35.88
N ARG A 498 0.51 4.58 36.95
CA ARG A 498 -0.14 5.87 37.20
C ARG A 498 0.87 6.89 37.78
N PRO A 499 0.67 8.20 37.59
CA PRO A 499 1.45 9.23 38.26
C PRO A 499 1.57 9.00 39.75
N ASN A 500 2.78 9.21 40.27
CA ASN A 500 3.08 9.17 41.71
C ASN A 500 2.74 7.83 42.41
N ALA A 501 2.48 6.75 41.65
CA ALA A 501 2.32 5.41 42.17
C ALA A 501 3.65 4.64 42.07
N SER A 502 3.90 3.74 43.02
CA SER A 502 5.00 2.75 42.96
C SER A 502 4.55 1.38 42.46
N THR A 503 3.23 1.17 42.34
CA THR A 503 2.62 -0.06 41.85
C THR A 503 2.02 0.16 40.46
N TYR A 504 2.12 -0.86 39.62
CA TYR A 504 1.58 -0.86 38.26
C TYR A 504 0.53 -1.95 38.08
N ASN A 505 -0.41 -1.72 37.16
CA ASN A 505 -1.35 -2.76 36.71
C ASN A 505 -0.67 -3.64 35.65
N LEU A 506 -1.03 -4.92 35.64
CA LEU A 506 -0.59 -5.91 34.65
C LEU A 506 -1.76 -6.33 33.78
N MET A 507 -1.60 -6.25 32.47
CA MET A 507 -2.55 -6.79 31.50
C MET A 507 -1.82 -7.76 30.59
N ILE A 508 -2.43 -8.88 30.23
CA ILE A 508 -1.80 -9.89 29.36
C ILE A 508 -2.18 -9.60 27.91
N ILE A 509 -1.17 -9.59 27.03
CA ILE A 509 -1.34 -9.55 25.57
C ILE A 509 -0.60 -10.75 25.00
N SER A 510 -1.31 -11.57 24.22
CA SER A 510 -0.73 -12.71 23.50
C SER A 510 -0.60 -12.36 22.02
N PHE A 511 0.62 -12.44 21.48
CA PHE A 511 0.91 -12.31 20.06
C PHE A 511 1.05 -13.71 19.48
N GLN A 512 0.14 -14.09 18.59
CA GLN A 512 0.22 -15.34 17.82
C GLN A 512 0.69 -15.01 16.39
N ILE A 513 1.70 -15.75 15.92
CA ILE A 513 2.42 -15.52 14.67
C ILE A 513 2.41 -16.83 13.88
N ASP A 514 1.63 -16.84 12.80
CA ASP A 514 1.46 -17.99 11.90
C ASP A 514 2.44 -17.92 10.71
#